data_AF-A0A9D7BQG2-F1
#
_entry.id   AF-A0A9D7BQG2-F1
#
_cell.length_a   1.000
_cell.length_b   1.000
_cell.length_c   1.000
_cell.angle_alpha   90.00
_cell.angle_beta   90.00
_cell.angle_gamma   90.00
#
_symmetry.space_group_name_H-M   'P 1'
#
loop_
_entity.id
_entity.type
_entity.pdbx_description
1 polymer ?
#
loop_
_entity_poly.entity_id
_entity_poly.type
_entity_poly.pdbx_seq_one_letter_code
_entity_poly.pdbx_strand_id
1 'polypeptide(L)'
;MNNLFGWKALQAILLWKRTKKIEAMSSTKSIVNLAIGKLLTDSLIKSIDQPIYDFYPEWKQGMKKDVTIRHLLNHTSGMQNIPLTTTEIYPSPDFIKLALAAEIVNKPGTTFSYNNKAVNLLAGIVKIASKKRMDNYLAEKIFTPLGIEDFDWELDDEGNPHAMAGFQVLPKDFAKLGQLFIQKGKWEGKQLISEAWFSETGTPNPLEPTCGLLWWIDYEKTLYS
;
A
#
# COMPACT_ATOMS: atom_id res chain seq x y z
N MET A 1 22.40 -12.31 -20.30
CA MET A 1 22.73 -13.24 -19.19
C MET A 1 21.46 -13.51 -18.39
N ASN A 2 20.83 -14.64 -18.73
CA ASN A 2 19.89 -15.51 -18.01
C ASN A 2 19.02 -14.97 -16.86
N ASN A 3 17.81 -14.55 -17.23
CA ASN A 3 16.65 -14.32 -16.35
C ASN A 3 15.94 -15.65 -15.98
N LEU A 4 16.70 -16.75 -15.82
CA LEU A 4 16.16 -18.12 -15.71
C LEU A 4 15.56 -18.45 -14.34
N PHE A 5 15.88 -17.67 -13.30
CA PHE A 5 15.38 -17.92 -11.94
C PHE A 5 13.94 -17.41 -11.73
N GLY A 6 13.57 -16.27 -12.32
CA GLY A 6 12.20 -15.72 -12.19
C GLY A 6 11.15 -16.55 -12.93
N TRP A 7 11.46 -16.99 -14.15
CA TRP A 7 10.49 -17.73 -14.99
C TRP A 7 10.20 -19.15 -14.51
N LYS A 8 11.19 -19.86 -13.96
CA LYS A 8 11.00 -21.23 -13.46
C LYS A 8 10.20 -21.27 -12.15
N ALA A 9 10.40 -20.29 -11.26
CA ALA A 9 9.60 -20.14 -10.05
C ALA A 9 8.15 -19.76 -10.39
N LEU A 10 7.95 -18.86 -11.35
CA LEU A 10 6.62 -18.50 -11.84
C LEU A 10 5.91 -19.70 -12.50
N GLN A 11 6.61 -20.52 -13.29
CA GLN A 11 6.04 -21.76 -13.86
C GLN A 11 5.62 -22.76 -12.78
N ALA A 12 6.42 -22.94 -11.72
CA ALA A 12 6.08 -23.82 -10.61
C ALA A 12 4.85 -23.31 -9.81
N ILE A 13 4.73 -21.99 -9.64
CA ILE A 13 3.58 -21.36 -8.98
C ILE A 13 2.33 -21.41 -9.87
N LEU A 14 2.47 -21.28 -11.19
CA LEU A 14 1.36 -21.43 -12.15
C LEU A 14 0.84 -22.88 -12.20
N LEU A 15 1.67 -23.87 -11.85
CA LEU A 15 1.27 -25.28 -11.71
C LEU A 15 0.61 -25.59 -10.35
N TRP A 16 0.57 -24.63 -9.42
CA TRP A 16 0.01 -24.81 -8.08
C TRP A 16 -1.53 -24.78 -8.12
N LYS A 17 -2.16 -25.93 -7.86
CA LYS A 17 -3.61 -26.16 -8.00
C LYS A 17 -4.49 -25.62 -6.85
N ARG A 18 -4.00 -24.72 -5.98
CA ARG A 18 -4.89 -24.09 -4.99
C ARG A 18 -5.83 -23.12 -5.70
N THR A 19 -7.10 -23.51 -5.77
CA THR A 19 -8.20 -22.73 -6.36
C THR A 19 -8.94 -21.85 -5.37
N LYS A 20 -8.56 -21.86 -4.09
CA LYS A 20 -9.17 -21.02 -3.06
C LYS A 20 -8.34 -19.76 -2.84
N LYS A 21 -9.03 -18.61 -2.78
CA LYS A 21 -8.44 -17.33 -2.38
C LYS A 21 -7.85 -17.44 -0.97
N ILE A 22 -6.71 -16.78 -0.79
CA ILE A 22 -6.10 -16.55 0.52
C ILE A 22 -6.31 -15.08 0.89
N GLU A 23 -6.49 -14.79 2.17
CA GLU A 23 -6.43 -13.41 2.66
C GLU A 23 -4.97 -13.00 2.83
N ALA A 24 -4.59 -11.87 2.24
CA ALA A 24 -3.21 -11.36 2.26
C ALA A 24 -2.83 -10.72 3.59
N MET A 25 -3.76 -10.52 4.53
CA MET A 25 -3.52 -9.87 5.82
C MET A 25 -2.75 -8.55 5.62
N SER A 26 -1.73 -8.28 6.44
CA SER A 26 -0.88 -7.09 6.34
C SER A 26 -0.13 -6.93 5.02
N SER A 27 0.05 -7.99 4.22
CA SER A 27 0.65 -7.86 2.88
C SER A 27 -0.24 -7.05 1.92
N THR A 28 -1.51 -6.84 2.25
CA THR A 28 -2.41 -5.91 1.54
C THR A 28 -1.80 -4.51 1.42
N LYS A 29 -1.03 -4.04 2.42
CA LYS A 29 -0.41 -2.71 2.41
C LYS A 29 0.58 -2.53 1.26
N SER A 30 1.26 -3.60 0.87
CA SER A 30 2.17 -3.59 -0.30
C SER A 30 1.39 -3.48 -1.62
N ILE A 31 0.11 -3.86 -1.65
CA ILE A 31 -0.77 -3.66 -2.80
C ILE A 31 -1.28 -2.21 -2.82
N VAL A 32 -1.55 -1.61 -1.65
CA VAL A 32 -1.84 -0.18 -1.53
C VAL A 32 -0.65 0.68 -1.99
N ASN A 33 0.60 0.26 -1.71
CA ASN A 33 1.79 0.89 -2.29
C ASN A 33 1.71 0.97 -3.83
N LEU A 34 1.31 -0.12 -4.50
CA LEU A 34 1.18 -0.13 -5.96
C LEU A 34 0.12 0.88 -6.45
N ALA A 35 -0.97 1.07 -5.69
CA ALA A 35 -1.99 2.05 -6.03
C ALA A 35 -1.40 3.48 -6.03
N ILE A 36 -0.62 3.84 -5.01
CA ILE A 36 0.01 5.16 -4.92
C ILE A 36 1.07 5.35 -6.00
N GLY A 37 1.92 4.34 -6.24
CA GLY A 37 2.88 4.35 -7.34
C GLY A 37 2.21 4.53 -8.70
N LYS A 38 1.03 3.91 -8.88
CA LYS A 38 0.25 4.07 -10.10
C LYS A 38 -0.35 5.46 -10.23
N LEU A 39 -0.87 6.07 -9.15
CA LEU A 39 -1.32 7.47 -9.18
C LEU A 39 -0.20 8.44 -9.59
N LEU A 40 1.02 8.25 -9.08
CA LEU A 40 2.19 9.04 -9.50
C LEU A 40 2.51 8.82 -10.98
N THR A 41 2.52 7.57 -11.42
CA THR A 41 2.78 7.21 -12.82
C THR A 41 1.76 7.85 -13.77
N ASP A 42 0.50 7.91 -13.35
CA ASP A 42 -0.59 8.52 -14.11
C ASP A 42 -0.70 10.04 -13.88
N SER A 43 0.23 10.65 -13.12
CA SER A 43 0.23 12.08 -12.77
C SER A 43 -1.05 12.57 -12.07
N LEU A 44 -1.75 11.66 -11.38
CA LEU A 44 -2.97 11.95 -10.62
C LEU A 44 -2.67 12.51 -9.22
N ILE A 45 -1.44 12.33 -8.75
CA ILE A 45 -0.86 13.05 -7.61
C ILE A 45 0.50 13.63 -8.04
N LYS A 46 0.86 14.77 -7.47
CA LYS A 46 2.07 15.55 -7.79
C LYS A 46 3.32 14.93 -7.17
N SER A 47 3.22 14.43 -5.94
CA SER A 47 4.33 13.85 -5.17
C SER A 47 3.79 13.11 -3.95
N ILE A 48 4.55 12.16 -3.40
CA ILE A 48 4.26 11.61 -2.06
C ILE A 48 4.59 12.60 -0.93
N ASP A 49 5.32 13.68 -1.22
CA ASP A 49 5.54 14.77 -0.27
C ASP A 49 4.37 15.77 -0.23
N GLN A 50 3.30 15.51 -1.00
CA GLN A 50 2.08 16.29 -0.87
C GLN A 50 1.47 16.12 0.53
N PRO A 51 1.01 17.24 1.12
CA PRO A 51 0.35 17.19 2.41
C PRO A 51 -1.02 16.52 2.27
N ILE A 52 -1.43 15.80 3.32
CA ILE A 52 -2.72 15.09 3.36
C ILE A 52 -3.90 16.06 3.21
N TYR A 53 -3.74 17.32 3.60
CA TYR A 53 -4.80 18.33 3.44
C TYR A 53 -5.13 18.70 2.00
N ASP A 54 -4.28 18.34 1.02
CA ASP A 54 -4.61 18.49 -0.40
C ASP A 54 -5.80 17.57 -0.79
N PHE A 55 -6.04 16.51 -0.02
CA PHE A 55 -7.13 15.56 -0.21
C PHE A 55 -8.23 15.73 0.85
N TYR A 56 -7.86 16.09 2.08
CA TYR A 56 -8.77 16.30 3.21
C TYR A 56 -8.56 17.68 3.83
N PRO A 57 -9.19 18.75 3.29
CA PRO A 57 -8.93 20.13 3.69
C PRO A 57 -9.03 20.42 5.20
N GLU A 58 -9.85 19.66 5.93
CA GLU A 58 -10.00 19.72 7.39
C GLU A 58 -8.72 19.41 8.18
N TRP A 59 -7.73 18.77 7.54
CA TRP A 59 -6.41 18.50 8.13
C TRP A 59 -5.43 19.68 7.99
N LYS A 60 -5.83 20.81 7.38
CA LYS A 60 -5.00 22.03 7.26
C LYS A 60 -4.92 22.82 8.58
N GLN A 61 -4.58 22.15 9.68
CA GLN A 61 -4.46 22.73 11.01
C GLN A 61 -3.43 21.99 11.87
N GLY A 62 -3.00 22.63 12.97
CA GLY A 62 -2.12 22.02 13.97
C GLY A 62 -0.89 21.34 13.35
N MET A 63 -0.56 20.14 13.85
CA MET A 63 0.47 19.27 13.28
C MET A 63 -0.05 18.41 12.12
N LYS A 64 -1.37 18.28 11.96
CA LYS A 64 -1.99 17.54 10.83
C LYS A 64 -1.57 18.13 9.48
N LYS A 65 -1.37 19.44 9.41
CA LYS A 65 -0.97 20.14 8.18
C LYS A 65 0.40 19.69 7.63
N ASP A 66 1.25 19.13 8.49
CA ASP A 66 2.62 18.70 8.14
C ASP A 66 2.69 17.20 7.79
N VAL A 67 1.57 16.47 7.90
CA VAL A 67 1.50 15.06 7.48
C VAL A 67 1.43 14.99 5.95
N THR A 68 2.24 14.13 5.34
CA THR A 68 2.29 13.91 3.89
C THR A 68 1.93 12.46 3.55
N ILE A 69 1.69 12.17 2.25
CA ILE A 69 1.47 10.79 1.79
C ILE A 69 2.65 9.89 2.16
N ARG A 70 3.89 10.40 2.04
CA ARG A 70 5.12 9.70 2.43
C ARG A 70 5.05 9.27 3.89
N HIS A 71 4.61 10.16 4.78
CA HIS A 71 4.48 9.84 6.20
C HIS A 71 3.46 8.72 6.49
N LEU A 72 2.39 8.60 5.70
CA LEU A 72 1.45 7.48 5.80
C LEU A 72 2.09 6.18 5.29
N LEU A 73 2.82 6.25 4.18
CA LEU A 73 3.45 5.11 3.52
C LEU A 73 4.60 4.51 4.33
N ASN A 74 5.38 5.32 5.04
CA ASN A 74 6.55 4.87 5.78
C ASN A 74 6.31 4.76 7.30
N HIS A 75 5.05 4.87 7.74
CA HIS A 75 4.65 4.78 9.15
C HIS A 75 5.26 5.87 10.06
N THR A 76 5.48 7.08 9.54
CA THR A 76 6.03 8.22 10.32
C THR A 76 5.05 9.39 10.47
N SER A 77 3.76 9.17 10.28
CA SER A 77 2.73 10.23 10.36
C SER A 77 2.61 10.90 11.73
N GLY A 78 3.11 10.28 12.80
CA GLY A 78 2.91 10.76 14.16
C GLY A 78 1.46 10.64 14.66
N MET A 79 0.58 10.00 13.88
CA MET A 79 -0.80 9.71 14.27
C MET A 79 -0.82 8.81 15.50
N GLN A 80 -1.75 9.09 16.42
CA GLN A 80 -2.01 8.25 17.58
C GLN A 80 -2.20 6.79 17.17
N ASN A 81 -1.54 5.91 17.91
CA ASN A 81 -1.63 4.48 17.75
C ASN A 81 -1.80 3.84 19.13
N ILE A 82 -2.70 2.88 19.23
CA ILE A 82 -2.95 2.15 20.48
C ILE A 82 -2.55 0.68 20.31
N PRO A 83 -2.21 -0.02 21.41
CA PRO A 83 -2.15 -1.48 21.39
C PRO A 83 -3.47 -2.05 20.87
N LEU A 84 -3.40 -3.02 19.94
CA LEU A 84 -4.57 -3.64 19.31
C LEU A 84 -5.51 -2.64 18.60
N THR A 85 -4.96 -1.76 17.76
CA THR A 85 -5.73 -0.75 17.00
C THR A 85 -6.93 -1.30 16.21
N THR A 86 -6.97 -2.61 15.94
CA THR A 86 -8.11 -3.30 15.32
C THR A 86 -9.40 -3.22 16.15
N THR A 87 -9.31 -3.03 17.47
CA THR A 87 -10.48 -2.85 18.35
C THR A 87 -11.16 -1.50 18.16
N GLU A 88 -10.45 -0.50 17.64
CA GLU A 88 -11.05 0.77 17.20
C GLU A 88 -11.51 0.70 15.74
N ILE A 89 -10.73 0.03 14.88
CA ILE A 89 -10.96 0.02 13.43
C ILE A 89 -12.18 -0.80 13.07
N TYR A 90 -12.22 -2.11 13.40
CA TYR A 90 -13.27 -3.00 12.90
C TYR A 90 -14.70 -2.65 13.36
N PRO A 91 -14.93 -2.05 14.55
CA PRO A 91 -16.25 -1.57 14.91
C PRO A 91 -16.67 -0.25 14.25
N SER A 92 -15.75 0.44 13.56
CA SER A 92 -16.04 1.72 12.94
C SER A 92 -16.72 1.51 11.57
N PRO A 93 -17.82 2.20 11.26
CA PRO A 93 -18.48 2.09 9.96
C PRO A 93 -17.66 2.72 8.82
N ASP A 94 -16.81 3.69 9.15
CA ASP A 94 -16.01 4.45 8.19
C ASP A 94 -14.56 4.54 8.66
N PHE A 95 -13.71 3.72 8.05
CA PHE A 95 -12.31 3.61 8.43
C PHE A 95 -11.51 4.86 8.08
N ILE A 96 -11.91 5.59 7.03
CA ILE A 96 -11.27 6.85 6.62
C ILE A 96 -11.62 7.94 7.64
N LYS A 97 -12.90 8.07 8.00
CA LYS A 97 -13.34 9.05 9.00
C LYS A 97 -12.74 8.79 10.37
N LEU A 98 -12.63 7.53 10.79
CA LEU A 98 -11.90 7.16 12.01
C LEU A 98 -10.45 7.64 11.96
N ALA A 99 -9.77 7.41 10.83
CA ALA A 99 -8.39 7.85 10.67
C ALA A 99 -8.26 9.38 10.63
N LEU A 100 -9.18 10.10 10.00
CA LEU A 100 -9.22 11.56 9.97
C LEU A 100 -9.43 12.17 11.37
N ALA A 101 -10.18 11.48 12.22
CA ALA A 101 -10.44 11.89 13.59
C ALA A 101 -9.23 11.68 14.53
N ALA A 102 -8.26 10.83 14.16
CA ALA A 102 -7.10 10.56 15.00
C ALA A 102 -6.26 11.82 15.27
N GLU A 103 -5.73 11.92 16.49
CA GLU A 103 -4.81 12.99 16.89
C GLU A 103 -3.39 12.75 16.34
N ILE A 104 -2.64 13.84 16.18
CA ILE A 104 -1.19 13.78 15.88
C ILE A 104 -0.45 13.99 17.20
N VAL A 105 0.14 12.92 17.71
CA VAL A 105 0.78 12.90 19.05
C VAL A 105 2.29 13.05 18.98
N ASN A 106 2.90 12.82 17.81
CA ASN A 106 4.31 13.05 17.54
C ASN A 106 4.46 13.93 16.30
N LYS A 107 5.58 14.66 16.20
CA LYS A 107 5.88 15.43 14.99
C LYS A 107 5.99 14.49 13.77
N PRO A 108 5.29 14.79 12.66
CA PRO A 108 5.42 13.97 11.45
C PRO A 108 6.88 13.85 11.03
N GLY A 109 7.30 12.63 10.70
CA GLY A 109 8.67 12.30 10.31
C GLY A 109 9.65 12.07 11.46
N THR A 110 9.26 12.18 12.74
CA THR A 110 10.21 12.03 13.88
C THR A 110 10.13 10.69 14.61
N THR A 111 9.07 9.91 14.41
CA THR A 111 8.90 8.60 15.06
C THR A 111 8.32 7.58 14.09
N PHE A 112 8.86 6.36 14.08
CA PHE A 112 8.23 5.23 13.41
C PHE A 112 7.16 4.60 14.31
N SER A 113 5.95 4.43 13.79
CA SER A 113 4.87 3.67 14.45
C SER A 113 4.00 3.01 13.39
N TYR A 114 4.05 1.68 13.31
CA TYR A 114 3.22 0.89 12.40
C TYR A 114 1.73 1.16 12.67
N ASN A 115 1.07 1.91 11.79
CA ASN A 115 -0.24 2.50 12.08
C ASN A 115 -1.28 2.14 11.01
N ASN A 116 -2.22 1.27 11.36
CA ASN A 116 -3.28 0.82 10.47
C ASN A 116 -4.29 1.93 10.13
N LYS A 117 -4.60 2.83 11.07
CA LYS A 117 -5.48 3.99 10.82
C LYS A 117 -4.87 4.89 9.74
N ALA A 118 -3.57 5.20 9.87
CA ALA A 118 -2.84 6.00 8.89
C ALA A 118 -2.90 5.40 7.47
N VAL A 119 -2.76 4.09 7.34
CA VAL A 119 -2.81 3.40 6.04
C VAL A 119 -4.21 3.46 5.42
N ASN A 120 -5.29 3.39 6.21
CA ASN A 120 -6.66 3.50 5.70
C ASN A 120 -6.94 4.84 4.99
N LEU A 121 -6.26 5.93 5.36
CA LEU A 121 -6.38 7.20 4.61
C LEU A 121 -5.95 7.08 3.14
N LEU A 122 -5.02 6.16 2.82
CA LEU A 122 -4.55 5.96 1.45
C LEU A 122 -5.66 5.47 0.52
N ALA A 123 -6.62 4.68 1.01
CA ALA A 123 -7.78 4.26 0.20
C ALA A 123 -8.60 5.47 -0.26
N GLY A 124 -8.85 6.42 0.63
CA GLY A 124 -9.55 7.65 0.28
C GLY A 124 -8.75 8.59 -0.61
N ILE A 125 -7.42 8.66 -0.44
CA ILE A 125 -6.54 9.43 -1.35
C ILE A 125 -6.61 8.86 -2.77
N VAL A 126 -6.56 7.53 -2.92
CA VAL A 126 -6.77 6.87 -4.22
C VAL A 126 -8.13 7.22 -4.79
N LYS A 127 -9.19 7.15 -3.98
CA LYS A 127 -10.55 7.53 -4.39
C LYS A 127 -10.66 8.97 -4.88
N ILE A 128 -10.09 9.92 -4.14
CA ILE A 128 -10.15 11.35 -4.46
C ILE A 128 -9.33 11.67 -5.73
N ALA A 129 -8.12 11.11 -5.84
CA ALA A 129 -7.21 11.38 -6.95
C ALA A 129 -7.66 10.71 -8.26
N SER A 130 -8.07 9.44 -8.20
CA SER A 130 -8.47 8.67 -9.38
C SER A 130 -9.96 8.77 -9.75
N LYS A 131 -10.79 9.32 -8.85
CA LYS A 131 -12.26 9.29 -8.93
C LYS A 131 -12.84 7.86 -8.98
N LYS A 132 -12.07 6.85 -8.55
CA LYS A 132 -12.47 5.45 -8.50
C LYS A 132 -12.16 4.86 -7.12
N ARG A 133 -13.02 3.99 -6.61
CA ARG A 133 -12.72 3.20 -5.41
C ARG A 133 -11.38 2.46 -5.60
N MET A 134 -10.56 2.33 -4.56
CA MET A 134 -9.17 1.87 -4.66
C MET A 134 -9.02 0.48 -5.30
N ASP A 135 -9.89 -0.46 -4.94
CA ASP A 135 -10.00 -1.78 -5.54
C ASP A 135 -10.31 -1.71 -7.05
N ASN A 136 -11.28 -0.89 -7.47
CA ASN A 136 -11.62 -0.69 -8.88
C ASN A 136 -10.49 -0.03 -9.66
N TYR A 137 -9.77 0.91 -9.04
CA TYR A 137 -8.61 1.55 -9.64
C TYR A 137 -7.47 0.55 -9.86
N LEU A 138 -7.14 -0.25 -8.84
CA LEU A 138 -6.15 -1.32 -8.94
C LEU A 138 -6.57 -2.40 -9.94
N ALA A 139 -7.86 -2.76 -9.96
CA ALA A 139 -8.42 -3.71 -10.90
C ALA A 139 -8.12 -3.29 -12.34
N GLU A 140 -8.55 -2.09 -12.72
CA GLU A 140 -8.36 -1.55 -14.06
C GLU A 140 -6.89 -1.35 -14.42
N LYS A 141 -6.11 -0.75 -13.51
CA LYS A 141 -4.77 -0.25 -13.84
C LYS A 141 -3.66 -1.29 -13.68
N ILE A 142 -3.86 -2.30 -12.84
CA ILE A 142 -2.82 -3.28 -12.47
C ILE A 142 -3.32 -4.71 -12.63
N PHE A 143 -4.45 -5.09 -12.02
CA PHE A 143 -4.87 -6.49 -11.97
C PHE A 143 -5.29 -7.03 -13.34
N THR A 144 -6.12 -6.31 -14.09
CA THR A 144 -6.50 -6.69 -15.46
C THR A 144 -5.29 -6.82 -16.39
N PRO A 145 -4.33 -5.86 -16.43
CA PRO A 145 -3.08 -6.06 -17.17
C PRO A 145 -2.25 -7.29 -16.77
N LEU A 146 -2.34 -7.73 -15.51
CA LEU A 146 -1.68 -8.94 -15.01
C LEU A 146 -2.52 -10.21 -15.21
N GLY A 147 -3.74 -10.11 -15.75
CA GLY A 147 -4.70 -11.21 -15.85
C GLY A 147 -5.12 -11.74 -14.47
N ILE A 148 -5.27 -10.85 -13.49
CA ILE A 148 -5.82 -11.14 -12.16
C ILE A 148 -7.29 -10.72 -12.19
N GLU A 149 -8.19 -11.71 -12.23
CA GLU A 149 -9.63 -11.49 -12.38
C GLU A 149 -10.44 -11.96 -11.16
N ASP A 150 -9.93 -12.97 -10.43
CA ASP A 150 -10.59 -13.52 -9.24
C ASP A 150 -9.89 -13.03 -7.97
N PHE A 151 -10.42 -11.92 -7.44
CA PHE A 151 -10.01 -11.34 -6.17
C PHE A 151 -11.24 -10.75 -5.45
N ASP A 152 -11.18 -10.67 -4.13
CA ASP A 152 -12.10 -9.88 -3.33
C ASP A 152 -11.32 -8.87 -2.48
N TRP A 153 -12.03 -7.86 -1.98
CA TRP A 153 -11.49 -6.96 -0.97
C TRP A 153 -12.57 -6.65 0.05
N GLU A 154 -12.27 -6.87 1.33
CA GLU A 154 -13.16 -6.44 2.41
C GLU A 154 -13.37 -4.93 2.39
N LEU A 155 -14.62 -4.52 2.61
CA LEU A 155 -15.04 -3.13 2.63
C LEU A 155 -15.61 -2.79 4.02
N ASP A 156 -15.42 -1.55 4.45
CA ASP A 156 -16.18 -0.98 5.57
C ASP A 156 -17.64 -0.71 5.16
N ASP A 157 -18.48 -0.26 6.11
CA ASP A 157 -19.91 -0.03 5.88
C ASP A 157 -20.16 1.11 4.85
N GLU A 158 -19.21 2.03 4.70
CA GLU A 158 -19.23 3.09 3.68
C GLU A 158 -18.67 2.64 2.31
N GLY A 159 -18.29 1.36 2.20
CA GLY A 159 -17.80 0.76 0.98
C GLY A 159 -16.36 1.13 0.63
N ASN A 160 -15.54 1.56 1.59
CA ASN A 160 -14.11 1.79 1.40
C ASN A 160 -13.33 0.48 1.60
N PRO A 161 -12.42 0.10 0.68
CA PRO A 161 -11.60 -1.08 0.87
C PRO A 161 -10.67 -0.92 2.08
N HIS A 162 -10.52 -1.98 2.86
CA HIS A 162 -9.59 -2.05 3.98
C HIS A 162 -8.15 -1.86 3.46
N ALA A 163 -7.56 -0.66 3.55
CA ALA A 163 -6.20 -0.46 3.04
C ALA A 163 -5.15 -1.23 3.87
N MET A 164 -5.47 -1.48 5.14
CA MET A 164 -4.57 -2.15 6.07
C MET A 164 -4.57 -3.70 5.94
N ALA A 165 -5.61 -4.34 5.38
CA ALA A 165 -5.76 -5.81 5.28
C ALA A 165 -6.91 -6.21 4.31
N GLY A 166 -7.39 -7.46 4.34
CA GLY A 166 -8.66 -7.83 3.69
C GLY A 166 -8.62 -8.02 2.17
N PHE A 167 -7.46 -7.86 1.50
CA PHE A 167 -7.32 -8.27 0.11
C PHE A 167 -7.24 -9.79 0.01
N GLN A 168 -8.11 -10.39 -0.81
CA GLN A 168 -8.19 -11.82 -1.01
C GLN A 168 -7.94 -12.18 -2.47
N VAL A 169 -7.02 -13.11 -2.72
CA VAL A 169 -6.59 -13.42 -4.09
C VAL A 169 -6.09 -14.86 -4.20
N LEU A 170 -6.11 -15.43 -5.40
CA LEU A 170 -5.48 -16.73 -5.65
C LEU A 170 -3.96 -16.63 -5.45
N PRO A 171 -3.31 -17.63 -4.82
CA PRO A 171 -1.87 -17.57 -4.57
C PRO A 171 -1.02 -17.36 -5.84
N LYS A 172 -1.44 -17.95 -6.96
CA LYS A 172 -0.77 -17.77 -8.27
C LYS A 172 -0.81 -16.32 -8.75
N ASP A 173 -1.90 -15.61 -8.47
CA ASP A 173 -2.12 -14.24 -8.89
C ASP A 173 -1.43 -13.27 -7.91
N PHE A 174 -1.37 -13.63 -6.63
CA PHE A 174 -0.54 -12.93 -5.66
C PHE A 174 0.93 -12.94 -6.04
N ALA A 175 1.45 -14.06 -6.55
CA ALA A 175 2.81 -14.15 -7.06
C ALA A 175 3.08 -13.23 -8.26
N LYS A 176 2.07 -12.95 -9.11
CA LYS A 176 2.22 -11.97 -10.21
C LYS A 176 2.46 -10.56 -9.67
N LEU A 177 1.85 -10.18 -8.54
CA LEU A 177 2.09 -8.89 -7.89
C LEU A 177 3.54 -8.80 -7.37
N GLY A 178 4.05 -9.88 -6.77
CA GLY A 178 5.47 -9.98 -6.41
C GLY A 178 6.40 -9.92 -7.63
N GLN A 179 6.02 -10.59 -8.72
CA GLN A 179 6.78 -10.56 -9.98
C GLN A 179 6.82 -9.17 -10.60
N LEU A 180 5.74 -8.39 -10.51
CA LEU A 180 5.68 -6.99 -10.94
C LEU A 180 6.68 -6.12 -10.14
N PHE A 181 6.82 -6.36 -8.83
CA PHE A 181 7.85 -5.72 -8.01
C PHE A 181 9.26 -6.06 -8.48
N ILE A 182 9.55 -7.34 -8.71
CA ILE A 182 10.86 -7.80 -9.22
C ILE A 182 11.17 -7.20 -10.60
N GLN A 183 10.15 -7.05 -11.45
CA GLN A 183 10.26 -6.45 -12.78
C GLN A 183 10.15 -4.91 -12.74
N LYS A 184 10.17 -4.30 -11.55
CA LYS A 184 10.10 -2.86 -11.33
C LYS A 184 8.98 -2.18 -12.13
N GLY A 185 7.79 -2.79 -12.10
CA GLY A 185 6.58 -2.26 -12.72
C GLY A 185 6.41 -2.58 -14.20
N LYS A 186 7.33 -3.32 -14.82
CA LYS A 186 7.19 -3.80 -16.19
C LYS A 186 6.46 -5.14 -16.22
N TRP A 187 5.47 -5.29 -17.10
CA TRP A 187 4.76 -6.55 -17.33
C TRP A 187 4.56 -6.75 -18.83
N GLU A 188 4.97 -7.89 -19.38
CA GLU A 188 4.84 -8.22 -20.81
C GLU A 188 5.28 -7.09 -21.77
N GLY A 189 6.38 -6.42 -21.44
CA GLY A 189 6.93 -5.32 -22.26
C GLY A 189 6.35 -3.94 -21.96
N LYS A 190 5.21 -3.84 -21.26
CA LYS A 190 4.56 -2.58 -20.88
C LYS A 190 5.00 -2.11 -19.49
N GLN A 191 5.34 -0.83 -19.36
CA GLN A 191 5.56 -0.20 -18.06
C GLN A 191 4.20 0.18 -17.44
N LEU A 192 3.81 -0.49 -16.36
CA LEU A 192 2.54 -0.22 -15.67
C LEU A 192 2.68 0.85 -14.59
N ILE A 193 3.77 0.77 -13.80
CA ILE A 193 4.15 1.72 -12.75
C ILE A 193 5.60 2.11 -13.01
N SER A 194 5.98 3.39 -12.86
CA SER A 194 7.35 3.86 -13.14
C SER A 194 8.42 3.06 -12.37
N GLU A 195 9.56 2.79 -13.01
CA GLU A 195 10.69 2.10 -12.36
C GLU A 195 11.18 2.88 -11.13
N ALA A 196 11.18 4.21 -11.20
CA ALA A 196 11.55 5.11 -10.11
C ALA A 196 10.74 4.86 -8.83
N TRP A 197 9.45 4.49 -8.94
CA TRP A 197 8.62 4.18 -7.78
C TRP A 197 9.14 2.97 -6.99
N PHE A 198 9.69 1.96 -7.68
CA PHE A 198 10.22 0.77 -7.02
C PHE A 198 11.55 1.06 -6.31
N SER A 199 12.40 1.92 -6.91
CA SER A 199 13.60 2.44 -6.25
C SER A 199 13.25 3.24 -5.00
N GLU A 200 12.24 4.11 -5.08
CA GLU A 200 11.74 4.90 -3.95
C GLU A 200 11.15 3.99 -2.86
N THR A 201 10.33 3.01 -3.25
CA THR A 201 9.70 2.06 -2.32
C THR A 201 10.73 1.23 -1.55
N GLY A 202 11.83 0.87 -2.19
CA GLY A 202 12.93 0.11 -1.60
C GLY A 202 13.93 0.95 -0.82
N THR A 203 13.73 2.26 -0.68
CA THR A 203 14.61 3.11 0.14
C THR A 203 14.27 2.91 1.62
N PRO A 204 15.24 2.47 2.45
CA PRO A 204 15.02 2.26 3.88
C PRO A 204 14.57 3.53 4.60
N ASN A 205 13.58 3.40 5.49
CA ASN A 205 13.23 4.47 6.40
C ASN A 205 14.37 4.67 7.43
N PRO A 206 14.90 5.90 7.61
CA PRO A 206 15.96 6.16 8.60
C PRO A 206 15.60 5.79 10.04
N LEU A 207 14.30 5.77 10.39
CA LEU A 207 13.81 5.43 11.73
C LEU A 207 13.48 3.94 11.89
N GLU A 208 13.33 3.20 10.79
CA GLU A 208 13.12 1.75 10.77
C GLU A 208 13.68 1.18 9.46
N PRO A 209 14.99 0.88 9.39
CA PRO A 209 15.65 0.52 8.13
C PRO A 209 15.14 -0.77 7.47
N THR A 210 14.36 -1.59 8.20
CA THR A 210 13.73 -2.79 7.63
C THR A 210 12.45 -2.49 6.85
N CYS A 211 11.94 -1.25 6.92
CA CYS A 211 10.72 -0.81 6.26
C CYS A 211 10.98 0.35 5.29
N GLY A 212 10.45 0.26 4.08
CA GLY A 212 10.40 1.35 3.10
C GLY A 212 9.01 1.99 3.06
N LEU A 213 8.43 2.08 1.86
CA LEU A 213 7.07 2.58 1.65
C LEU A 213 6.07 1.42 1.64
N LEU A 214 5.53 1.02 2.81
CA LEU A 214 4.66 -0.15 2.99
C LEU A 214 5.24 -1.46 2.40
N TRP A 215 6.56 -1.52 2.27
CA TRP A 215 7.33 -2.66 1.77
C TRP A 215 8.44 -2.97 2.75
N TRP A 216 8.52 -4.20 3.22
CA TRP A 216 9.59 -4.64 4.12
C TRP A 216 10.80 -5.10 3.28
N ILE A 217 11.97 -4.53 3.55
CA ILE A 217 13.19 -4.60 2.70
C ILE A 217 14.16 -5.73 3.15
N ASP A 218 13.76 -6.54 4.13
CA ASP A 218 14.46 -7.72 4.66
C ASP A 218 15.33 -7.49 5.93
N TYR A 219 15.40 -8.55 6.73
CA TYR A 219 15.80 -8.70 8.14
C TYR A 219 17.23 -9.24 8.30
N GLU A 220 17.88 -9.72 7.23
CA GLU A 220 19.19 -10.39 7.31
C GLU A 220 20.37 -9.45 7.68
N LYS A 221 20.22 -8.13 7.56
CA LYS A 221 21.29 -7.18 7.92
C LYS A 221 21.44 -6.92 9.42
N THR A 222 20.50 -7.35 10.26
CA THR A 222 20.50 -7.08 11.71
C THR A 222 20.90 -8.27 12.58
N LEU A 223 21.11 -9.46 12.02
CA LEU A 223 21.50 -10.66 12.78
C LEU A 223 22.99 -11.02 12.69
N TYR A 224 23.73 -10.41 11.76
CA TYR A 224 25.17 -10.62 11.56
C TYR A 224 26.01 -9.34 11.70
N SER A 225 25.45 -8.29 12.31
CA SER A 225 26.17 -7.08 12.71
C SER A 225 26.37 -7.04 14.22
#